data_AF-A0A519KL09-F1
#
_entry.id   AF-A0A519KL09-F1
#
_cell.length_a   1.000
_cell.length_b   1.000
_cell.length_c   1.000
_cell.angle_alpha   90.00
_cell.angle_beta   90.00
_cell.angle_gamma   90.00
#
_symmetry.space_group_name_H-M   'P 1'
#
loop_
_entity.id
_entity.type
_entity.pdbx_description
1 polymer ?
#
loop_
_entity_poly.entity_id
_entity_poly.type
_entity_poly.pdbx_seq_one_letter_code
_entity_poly.pdbx_strand_id
1 'polypeptide(L)'
;MQDLLDFGQPQTIERLFVGLRLPAAQAAQAAEVRRRSQELYGLKSGRSEVSADRLHVTLIHIGDFAGSIRADVAATVSEVLAELEHPSFVVSFDRVGSFGGAPGKHPHV
;
A
#
# COMPACT_ATOMS: atom_id res chain seq x y z
N MET A 1 -42.86 4.54 -12.37
CA MET A 1 -41.68 5.31 -12.82
C MET A 1 -40.70 5.40 -11.65
N GLN A 2 -40.26 4.27 -11.09
CA GLN A 2 -39.33 4.23 -9.94
C GLN A 2 -38.09 3.33 -10.18
N ASP A 3 -37.99 2.67 -11.33
CA ASP A 3 -36.86 1.77 -11.65
C ASP A 3 -35.82 2.39 -12.60
N LEU A 4 -35.81 3.72 -12.80
CA LEU A 4 -34.96 4.35 -13.82
C LEU A 4 -33.51 4.59 -13.35
N LEU A 5 -33.20 4.38 -12.08
CA LEU A 5 -31.86 4.61 -11.52
C LEU A 5 -31.40 3.38 -10.72
N ASP A 6 -30.98 2.32 -11.42
CA ASP A 6 -30.17 1.25 -10.82
C ASP A 6 -28.70 1.68 -10.87
N PHE A 7 -28.14 2.03 -9.71
CA PHE A 7 -26.74 2.45 -9.57
C PHE A 7 -25.77 1.26 -9.46
N GLY A 8 -26.26 0.04 -9.65
CA GLY A 8 -25.47 -1.17 -9.47
C GLY A 8 -25.14 -1.45 -7.99
N GLN A 9 -24.52 -2.59 -7.73
CA GLN A 9 -24.05 -2.93 -6.39
C GLN A 9 -22.69 -2.27 -6.10
N PRO A 10 -22.42 -1.87 -4.84
CA PRO A 10 -21.12 -1.36 -4.44
C PRO A 10 -20.02 -2.38 -4.79
N GLN A 11 -19.01 -1.92 -5.52
CA GLN A 11 -17.84 -2.74 -5.86
C GLN A 11 -16.69 -2.44 -4.91
N THR A 12 -15.94 -3.47 -4.52
CA THR A 12 -14.64 -3.29 -3.85
C THR A 12 -13.69 -2.53 -4.76
N ILE A 13 -12.87 -1.64 -4.19
CA ILE A 13 -11.81 -0.96 -4.93
C ILE A 13 -10.50 -1.71 -4.71
N GLU A 14 -9.99 -2.32 -5.78
CA GLU A 14 -8.68 -2.97 -5.82
C GLU A 14 -7.63 -1.95 -6.28
N ARG A 15 -6.49 -1.89 -5.60
CA ARG A 15 -5.41 -0.95 -5.95
C ARG A 15 -4.21 -1.69 -6.50
N LEU A 16 -3.68 -1.17 -7.60
CA LEU A 16 -2.42 -1.64 -8.17
C LEU A 16 -1.34 -0.58 -7.95
N PHE A 17 -0.19 -1.01 -7.44
CA PHE A 17 0.98 -0.18 -7.25
C PHE A 17 2.25 -1.01 -7.43
N VAL A 18 3.36 -0.32 -7.68
CA VAL A 18 4.71 -0.87 -7.65
C VAL A 18 5.33 -0.55 -6.31
N GLY A 19 5.95 -1.54 -5.67
CA GLY A 19 6.59 -1.36 -4.37
C GLY A 19 7.80 -2.25 -4.16
N LEU A 20 8.64 -1.84 -3.20
CA LEU A 20 9.79 -2.61 -2.76
C LEU A 20 9.43 -3.43 -1.53
N ARG A 21 9.75 -4.72 -1.56
CA ARG A 21 9.65 -5.56 -0.37
C ARG A 21 10.84 -5.29 0.54
N LEU A 22 10.58 -5.17 1.84
CA LEU A 22 11.64 -5.09 2.83
C LEU A 22 12.24 -6.49 3.04
N PRO A 23 13.57 -6.61 3.21
CA PRO A 23 14.14 -7.83 3.74
C PRO A 23 13.64 -8.08 5.17
N ALA A 24 13.56 -9.35 5.57
CA ALA A 24 12.88 -9.76 6.80
C ALA A 24 13.40 -9.07 8.07
N ALA A 25 14.71 -8.84 8.15
CA ALA A 25 15.32 -8.16 9.29
C ALA A 25 14.85 -6.70 9.41
N GLN A 26 14.81 -5.97 8.31
CA GLN A 26 14.35 -4.58 8.26
C GLN A 26 12.84 -4.48 8.49
N ALA A 27 12.05 -5.44 7.99
CA ALA A 27 10.62 -5.52 8.29
C ALA A 27 10.35 -5.71 9.79
N ALA A 28 11.14 -6.57 10.46
CA ALA A 28 11.05 -6.75 11.91
C ALA A 28 11.46 -5.48 12.68
N GLN A 29 12.52 -4.78 12.25
CA GLN A 29 12.92 -3.50 12.83
C GLN A 29 11.82 -2.44 12.69
N ALA A 30 11.19 -2.34 11.53
CA ALA A 30 10.07 -1.41 11.30
C ALA A 30 8.86 -1.74 12.20
N ALA A 31 8.54 -3.02 12.39
CA ALA A 31 7.48 -3.44 13.31
C ALA A 31 7.80 -3.06 14.77
N GLU A 32 9.06 -3.16 15.19
CA GLU A 32 9.50 -2.72 16.52
C GLU A 32 9.42 -1.20 16.69
N VAL A 33 9.82 -0.42 15.67
CA VAL A 33 9.65 1.04 15.67
C VAL A 33 8.18 1.42 15.82
N ARG A 34 7.27 0.73 15.13
CA ARG A 34 5.83 0.92 15.28
C ARG A 34 5.37 0.63 16.71
N ARG A 35 5.74 -0.53 17.28
CA ARG A 35 5.35 -0.91 18.65
C ARG A 35 5.79 0.14 19.66
N ARG A 36 7.05 0.58 19.60
CA ARG A 36 7.58 1.65 20.47
C ARG A 36 6.85 2.97 20.28
N SER A 37 6.50 3.32 19.05
CA SER A 37 5.75 4.54 18.76
C SER A 37 4.34 4.47 19.32
N GLN A 38 3.67 3.32 19.24
CA GLN A 38 2.36 3.10 19.85
C GLN A 38 2.41 3.28 21.37
N GLU A 39 3.42 2.71 22.02
CA GLU A 39 3.64 2.85 23.47
C GLU A 39 3.93 4.29 23.88
N LEU A 40 4.85 4.96 23.18
CA LEU A 40 5.29 6.31 23.52
C LEU A 40 4.18 7.35 23.35
N TYR A 41 3.35 7.22 22.31
CA TYR A 41 2.32 8.21 21.97
C TYR A 41 0.89 7.76 22.30
N GLY A 42 0.72 6.61 22.96
CA GLY A 42 -0.60 6.05 23.29
C GLY A 42 -1.47 5.72 22.07
N LEU A 43 -0.85 5.38 20.93
CA LEU A 43 -1.57 5.04 19.70
C LEU A 43 -2.20 3.66 19.85
N LYS A 44 -3.49 3.53 19.55
CA LYS A 44 -4.17 2.24 19.55
C LYS A 44 -3.73 1.43 18.34
N SER A 45 -3.38 0.17 18.55
CA SER A 45 -3.27 -0.82 17.48
C SER A 45 -4.65 -0.99 16.84
N GLY A 46 -4.77 -0.50 15.60
CA GLY A 46 -6.02 -0.56 14.84
C GLY A 46 -6.24 -1.93 14.22
N ARG A 47 -7.49 -2.22 13.86
CA ARG A 47 -7.88 -3.43 13.08
C ARG A 47 -7.15 -3.54 11.73
N SER A 48 -6.54 -2.45 11.27
CA SER A 48 -5.81 -2.29 10.02
C SER A 48 -4.29 -2.30 10.21
N GLU A 49 -3.77 -2.85 11.32
CA GLU A 49 -2.32 -3.00 11.48
C GLU A 49 -1.74 -3.90 10.39
N VAL A 50 -0.76 -3.37 9.65
CA VAL A 50 -0.08 -4.11 8.59
C VAL A 50 0.93 -5.07 9.22
N SER A 51 0.83 -6.36 8.90
CA SER A 51 1.80 -7.35 9.38
C SER A 51 3.20 -7.09 8.81
N ALA A 52 4.25 -7.50 9.53
CA ALA A 52 5.62 -7.19 9.15
C ALA A 52 5.99 -7.73 7.76
N ASP A 53 5.49 -8.92 7.40
CA ASP A 53 5.67 -9.57 6.10
C ASP A 53 4.97 -8.86 4.94
N ARG A 54 4.00 -7.98 5.23
CA ARG A 54 3.28 -7.15 4.27
C ARG A 54 3.84 -5.72 4.16
N LEU A 55 4.83 -5.37 4.98
CA LEU A 55 5.49 -4.08 4.88
C LEU A 55 6.23 -3.97 3.54
N HIS A 56 6.03 -2.83 2.90
CA HIS A 56 6.65 -2.49 1.63
C HIS A 56 6.87 -0.98 1.58
N VAL A 57 7.69 -0.54 0.63
CA VAL A 57 7.83 0.86 0.24
C VAL A 57 7.09 1.04 -1.07
N THR A 58 6.00 1.78 -1.07
CA THR A 58 5.27 2.13 -2.30
C THR A 58 6.11 3.09 -3.14
N LEU A 59 6.35 2.74 -4.39
CA LEU A 59 7.07 3.58 -5.34
C LEU A 59 6.11 4.38 -6.22
N ILE A 60 5.21 3.69 -6.92
CA ILE A 60 4.31 4.28 -7.91
C ILE A 60 2.93 3.65 -7.77
N HIS A 61 1.90 4.48 -7.68
CA HIS A 61 0.51 4.05 -7.79
C HIS A 61 0.11 3.97 -9.26
N ILE A 62 -0.42 2.82 -9.68
CA ILE A 62 -0.86 2.60 -11.06
C ILE A 62 -2.33 2.97 -11.23
N GLY A 63 -3.17 2.61 -10.26
CA GLY A 63 -4.58 2.97 -10.30
C GLY A 63 -5.45 2.20 -9.32
N ASP A 64 -6.70 2.65 -9.26
CA ASP A 64 -7.78 2.07 -8.47
C ASP A 64 -8.82 1.46 -9.43
N PHE A 65 -9.13 0.19 -9.24
CA PHE A 65 -9.98 -0.60 -10.12
C PHE A 65 -11.21 -1.10 -9.37
N ALA A 66 -12.38 -0.90 -9.94
CA ALA A 66 -13.62 -1.39 -9.36
C ALA A 66 -13.77 -2.90 -9.62
N GLY A 67 -13.99 -3.67 -8.56
CA GLY A 67 -14.21 -5.11 -8.57
C GLY A 67 -12.92 -5.94 -8.71
N SER A 68 -12.09 -5.66 -9.72
CA SER A 68 -10.86 -6.41 -9.98
C SER A 68 -9.86 -5.61 -10.80
N ILE A 69 -8.56 -5.87 -10.59
CA ILE A 69 -7.50 -5.36 -11.45
C ILE A 69 -7.61 -6.01 -12.83
N ARG A 70 -7.59 -5.21 -13.89
CA ARG A 70 -7.62 -5.73 -15.25
C ARG A 70 -6.33 -6.48 -15.55
N ALA A 71 -6.46 -7.69 -16.10
CA ALA A 71 -5.33 -8.57 -16.38
C ALA A 71 -4.31 -7.97 -17.36
N ASP A 72 -4.78 -7.20 -18.36
CA ASP A 72 -3.92 -6.52 -19.33
C ASP A 72 -3.04 -5.44 -18.69
N VAL A 73 -3.60 -4.68 -17.74
CA VAL A 73 -2.84 -3.66 -16.99
C VAL A 73 -1.81 -4.33 -16.09
N ALA A 74 -2.19 -5.37 -15.35
CA ALA A 74 -1.25 -6.10 -14.49
C ALA A 74 -0.11 -6.75 -15.29
N ALA A 75 -0.42 -7.31 -16.46
CA ALA A 75 0.57 -7.88 -17.38
C ALA A 75 1.54 -6.80 -17.89
N THR A 76 1.02 -5.67 -18.38
CA THR A 76 1.84 -4.55 -18.88
C THR A 76 2.78 -4.03 -17.81
N VAL A 77 2.30 -3.83 -16.58
CA VAL A 77 3.15 -3.39 -15.46
C VAL A 77 4.24 -4.42 -15.17
N SER A 78 3.89 -5.71 -15.20
CA SER A 78 4.86 -6.79 -14.95
C SER A 78 5.94 -6.86 -16.03
N GLU A 79 5.57 -6.70 -17.31
CA GLU A 79 6.50 -6.67 -18.44
C GLU A 79 7.47 -5.50 -18.34
N VAL A 80 6.95 -4.28 -18.10
CA VAL A 80 7.80 -3.09 -17.93
C VAL A 80 8.77 -3.27 -16.76
N LEU A 81 8.31 -3.80 -15.62
CA LEU A 81 9.20 -4.07 -14.50
C LEU A 81 10.27 -5.12 -14.82
N ALA A 82 9.97 -6.11 -15.66
CA ALA A 82 10.94 -7.13 -16.04
C ALA A 82 12.05 -6.59 -16.97
N GLU A 83 11.75 -5.58 -17.78
CA GLU A 83 12.69 -4.95 -18.71
C GLU A 83 13.58 -3.88 -18.05
N LEU A 84 13.17 -3.38 -16.89
CA LEU A 84 13.93 -2.35 -16.17
C LEU A 84 15.14 -2.93 -15.43
N GLU A 85 16.25 -2.20 -15.50
CA GLU A 85 17.37 -2.45 -14.59
C GLU A 85 17.00 -1.99 -13.17
N HIS A 86 17.28 -2.85 -12.19
CA HIS A 86 17.05 -2.57 -10.77
C HIS A 86 18.40 -2.47 -10.02
N PRO A 87 19.17 -1.38 -10.21
CA PRO A 87 20.41 -1.20 -9.47
C PRO A 87 20.12 -1.19 -7.97
N SER A 88 20.98 -1.82 -7.19
CA SER A 88 20.85 -1.78 -5.73
C SER A 88 21.13 -0.38 -5.20
N PHE A 89 20.33 0.05 -4.22
CA PHE A 89 20.51 1.33 -3.55
C PHE A 89 20.20 1.21 -2.06
N VAL A 90 20.69 2.17 -1.29
CA VAL A 90 20.48 2.23 0.16
C VAL A 90 19.46 3.32 0.45
N VAL A 91 18.47 2.98 1.27
CA VAL A 91 17.48 3.93 1.81
C VAL A 91 17.55 3.89 3.33
N SER A 92 17.48 5.06 3.95
CA SER A 92 17.35 5.20 5.40
C SER A 92 15.98 5.80 5.73
N PHE A 93 15.33 5.26 6.76
CA PHE A 93 14.09 5.78 7.32
C PHE A 93 14.35 6.18 8.78
N ASP A 94 14.43 7.47 9.05
CA ASP A 94 14.81 8.04 10.36
C ASP A 94 13.67 8.80 11.04
N ARG A 95 12.50 8.87 10.40
CA ARG A 95 11.33 9.63 10.87
C ARG A 95 10.05 8.84 10.71
N VAL A 96 9.11 9.10 11.62
CA VAL A 96 7.75 8.56 11.58
C VAL A 96 6.78 9.73 11.44
N GLY A 97 5.78 9.57 10.59
CA GLY A 97 4.72 10.55 10.36
C GLY A 97 3.37 9.88 10.17
N SER A 98 2.31 10.68 10.22
CA SER A 98 0.95 10.22 9.93
C SER A 98 0.39 10.92 8.71
N PHE A 99 -0.44 10.20 7.97
CA PHE A 99 -1.19 10.74 6.86
C PHE A 99 -2.55 11.19 7.42
N GLY A 100 -2.80 12.50 7.48
CA GLY A 100 -4.07 13.04 7.95
C GLY A 100 -5.21 12.48 7.08
N GLY A 101 -6.11 11.69 7.68
CA GLY A 101 -6.98 10.70 7.05
C GLY A 101 -8.08 11.19 6.10
N ALA A 102 -7.75 12.08 5.16
CA ALA A 102 -8.58 12.33 3.99
C ALA A 102 -8.31 11.24 2.93
N PRO A 103 -9.35 10.75 2.23
CA PRO A 103 -9.17 9.89 1.06
C PRO A 103 -8.14 10.50 0.09
N GLY A 104 -7.19 9.69 -0.39
CA GLY A 104 -6.08 10.15 -1.24
C GLY A 104 -4.87 10.72 -0.53
N LYS A 105 -4.90 10.86 0.82
CA LYS A 105 -3.71 11.18 1.61
C LYS A 105 -3.01 9.96 2.20
N HIS A 106 -3.59 8.77 2.11
CA HIS A 106 -2.98 7.55 2.62
C HIS A 106 -1.78 7.12 1.77
N PRO A 107 -0.79 6.44 2.35
CA PRO A 107 0.18 5.73 1.53
C PRO A 107 -0.59 4.64 0.77
N HIS A 108 -0.25 4.42 -0.50
CA HIS A 108 -0.89 3.34 -1.27
C HIS A 108 -0.39 2.01 -0.69
N VAL A 109 -1.26 1.31 0.05
CA VAL A 109 -0.97 0.05 0.77
C VAL A 109 -1.52 -1.15 0.02
#